data_AF-A0A957WYR7-F1
#
_entry.id   AF-A0A957WYR7-F1
#
_cell.length_a   1.000
_cell.length_b   1.000
_cell.length_c   1.000
_cell.angle_alpha   90.00
_cell.angle_beta   90.00
_cell.angle_gamma   90.00
#
_symmetry.space_group_name_H-M   'P 1'
#
loop_
_entity.id
_entity.type
_entity.pdbx_description
1 polymer ?
#
loop_
_entity_poly.entity_id
_entity_poly.type
_entity_poly.pdbx_seq_one_letter_code
_entity_poly.pdbx_strand_id
1 'polypeptide(L)'
;MVELLVVVSGAVAAGLSIYRYVAQGTQTLQPQRVESATAAPRQHSLRTSAQHTQKKSPGNISQQTLDNRQIESAGTDQPAAVSFAIPRTKETKEALQRGFTSSSLSLGLASTGLLFFPPLHYASVPALIYMGAPAARQAYDMLSERRRPSRALAETAVLAICLGGGWYLAGSLGFWLYYLARMTQLNRTLIQTTQSTTSVIPHMACLTRETEEVMVPTATLRQGDRIRVGTSEFVPVDGV
;
A
#
# COMPACT_ATOMS: atom_id res chain seq x y z
N MET A 1 -45.26 -5.82 -13.28
CA MET A 1 -44.26 -4.74 -13.50
C MET A 1 -44.13 -3.81 -12.30
N VAL A 2 -45.22 -3.35 -11.66
CA VAL A 2 -45.16 -2.39 -10.54
C VAL A 2 -44.48 -2.96 -9.28
N GLU A 3 -44.78 -4.20 -8.90
CA GLU A 3 -44.15 -4.90 -7.76
C GLU A 3 -42.61 -4.95 -7.86
N LEU A 4 -42.10 -5.18 -9.07
CA LEU A 4 -40.66 -5.29 -9.33
C LEU A 4 -39.96 -3.93 -9.18
N LEU A 5 -40.67 -2.83 -9.48
CA LEU A 5 -40.16 -1.48 -9.36
C LEU A 5 -40.08 -1.02 -7.89
N VAL A 6 -41.01 -1.48 -7.05
CA VAL A 6 -41.03 -1.18 -5.61
C VAL A 6 -39.88 -1.91 -4.89
N VAL A 7 -39.66 -3.19 -5.21
CA VAL A 7 -38.58 -3.99 -4.60
C VAL A 7 -37.20 -3.43 -4.98
N VAL A 8 -37.02 -3.03 -6.23
CA VAL A 8 -35.76 -2.42 -6.70
C VAL A 8 -35.49 -1.08 -6.02
N SER A 9 -36.51 -0.23 -5.86
CA SER A 9 -36.37 1.06 -5.16
C SER A 9 -35.93 0.87 -3.70
N GLY A 10 -36.53 -0.10 -3.00
CA GLY A 10 -36.17 -0.43 -1.62
C GLY A 10 -34.73 -0.92 -1.46
N ALA A 11 -34.28 -1.82 -2.34
CA ALA A 11 -32.93 -2.36 -2.32
C ALA A 11 -31.86 -1.27 -2.59
N VAL A 12 -32.14 -0.37 -3.54
CA VAL A 12 -31.25 0.77 -3.84
C VAL A 12 -31.18 1.74 -2.66
N ALA A 13 -32.31 2.07 -2.04
CA ALA A 13 -32.34 2.96 -0.88
C ALA A 13 -31.58 2.38 0.32
N ALA A 14 -31.76 1.08 0.61
CA ALA A 14 -31.02 0.39 1.66
C ALA A 14 -29.51 0.36 1.39
N GLY A 15 -29.12 0.04 0.15
CA GLY A 15 -27.73 0.08 -0.29
C GLY A 15 -27.10 1.46 -0.15
N LEU A 16 -27.82 2.52 -0.54
CA LEU A 16 -27.35 3.90 -0.43
C LEU A 16 -27.20 4.34 1.03
N SER A 17 -28.12 3.91 1.91
CA SER A 17 -28.04 4.19 3.36
C SER A 17 -26.81 3.52 3.99
N ILE A 18 -26.58 2.25 3.69
CA ILE A 18 -25.40 1.52 4.17
C ILE A 18 -24.12 2.17 3.63
N TYR A 19 -24.10 2.56 2.35
CA TYR A 19 -22.96 3.25 1.76
C TYR A 19 -22.67 4.59 2.45
N ARG A 20 -23.70 5.42 2.72
CA ARG A 20 -23.52 6.70 3.43
C ARG A 20 -23.04 6.47 4.87
N TYR A 21 -23.56 5.46 5.55
CA TYR A 21 -23.14 5.10 6.90
C TYR A 21 -21.67 4.70 6.95
N VAL A 22 -21.22 3.86 6.01
CA VAL A 22 -19.81 3.44 5.92
C VAL A 22 -18.91 4.61 5.52
N ALA A 23 -19.32 5.45 4.56
CA ALA A 23 -18.55 6.60 4.12
C ALA A 23 -18.33 7.63 5.25
N GLN A 24 -19.35 7.86 6.09
CA GLN A 24 -19.24 8.75 7.24
C GLN A 24 -18.29 8.21 8.33
N GLY A 25 -18.22 6.89 8.52
CA GLY A 25 -17.30 6.27 9.49
C GLY A 25 -15.82 6.47 9.16
N THR A 26 -15.47 6.74 7.90
CA THR A 26 -14.09 6.95 7.46
C THR A 26 -13.53 8.35 7.76
N GLN A 27 -14.38 9.35 8.03
CA GLN A 27 -13.91 10.72 8.25
C GLN A 27 -13.36 10.97 9.66
N THR A 28 -13.64 10.09 10.63
CA THR A 28 -13.13 10.23 12.01
C THR A 28 -11.69 9.74 12.20
N LEU A 29 -11.07 9.17 11.16
CA LEU A 29 -9.68 8.72 11.19
C LEU A 29 -8.77 9.61 10.32
N GLN A 30 -9.04 10.91 10.25
CA GLN A 30 -7.98 11.84 9.87
C GLN A 30 -6.94 11.81 11.01
N PRO A 31 -5.70 11.36 10.74
CA PRO A 31 -4.65 11.45 11.74
C PRO A 31 -4.53 12.92 12.09
N GLN A 32 -4.77 13.24 13.36
CA GLN A 32 -4.56 14.55 13.93
C GLN A 32 -3.15 14.96 13.49
N ARG A 33 -3.08 15.86 12.51
CA ARG A 33 -1.83 16.40 12.00
C ARG A 33 -1.21 17.05 13.21
N VAL A 34 -0.21 16.38 13.80
CA VAL A 34 0.63 16.96 14.83
C VAL A 34 1.27 18.14 14.13
N GLU A 35 0.69 19.31 14.37
CA GLU A 35 1.19 20.60 13.98
C GLU A 35 2.45 20.80 14.81
N SER A 36 3.54 20.19 14.35
CA SER A 36 4.88 20.41 14.85
C SER A 36 5.12 21.90 14.78
N ALA A 37 5.04 22.54 15.94
CA ALA A 37 5.35 23.93 16.15
C ALA A 37 6.70 24.24 15.51
N THR A 38 6.64 24.98 14.40
CA THR A 38 7.79 25.60 13.75
C THR A 38 8.41 26.56 14.74
N ALA A 39 9.40 26.07 15.49
CA ALA A 39 10.30 26.90 16.27
C ALA A 39 11.08 27.79 15.31
N ALA A 40 10.75 29.08 15.32
CA ALA A 40 11.40 30.11 14.54
C ALA A 40 12.91 30.17 14.87
N PRO A 41 13.79 30.35 13.86
CA PRO A 41 15.19 30.60 14.10
C PRO A 41 15.37 32.01 14.70
N ARG A 42 15.77 32.07 15.97
CA ARG A 42 16.30 33.29 16.60
C ARG A 42 17.55 33.72 15.84
N GLN A 43 17.43 34.80 15.07
CA GLN A 43 18.56 35.53 14.54
C GLN A 43 19.32 36.18 15.70
N HIS A 44 20.45 35.60 16.10
CA HIS A 44 21.41 36.29 16.94
C HIS A 44 22.31 37.15 16.07
N SER A 45 22.00 38.45 16.10
CA SER A 45 22.83 39.55 15.62
C SER A 45 24.26 39.46 16.17
N LEU A 46 25.18 39.70 15.23
CA LEU A 46 26.59 39.99 15.41
C LEU A 46 26.80 41.04 16.52
N ARG A 47 27.55 40.67 17.56
CA ARG A 47 28.20 41.65 18.43
C ARG A 47 29.70 41.38 18.48
N THR A 48 30.40 42.18 17.69
CA THR A 48 31.81 42.47 17.76
C THR A 48 32.17 42.90 19.19
N SER A 49 33.15 42.25 19.82
CA SER A 49 34.00 42.87 20.83
C SER A 49 35.31 42.09 20.94
N ALA A 50 36.38 42.87 20.83
CA ALA A 50 37.76 42.47 20.87
C ALA A 50 38.26 42.31 22.32
N GLN A 51 39.42 41.68 22.43
CA GLN A 51 40.38 41.73 23.54
C GLN A 51 39.95 41.04 24.84
N HIS A 52 40.68 40.01 25.25
CA HIS A 52 41.66 40.15 26.33
C HIS A 52 42.48 38.86 26.50
N THR A 53 43.80 39.00 26.45
CA THR A 53 44.81 38.04 26.90
C THR A 53 44.73 37.77 28.40
N GLN A 54 44.78 36.50 28.81
CA GLN A 54 45.48 36.01 30.02
C GLN A 54 45.28 34.48 30.14
N LYS A 55 46.33 33.65 30.05
CA LYS A 55 47.30 33.31 31.12
C LYS A 55 46.86 32.08 31.94
N LYS A 56 47.49 30.94 31.61
CA LYS A 56 48.15 29.99 32.53
C LYS A 56 47.38 29.57 33.81
N SER A 57 46.96 28.30 33.89
CA SER A 57 47.39 27.38 34.96
C SER A 57 46.87 25.94 34.71
N PRO A 58 47.67 24.89 34.99
CA PRO A 58 47.23 23.49 34.96
C PRO A 58 46.65 23.07 36.31
N GLY A 59 45.74 22.11 36.34
CA GLY A 59 45.40 21.45 37.61
C GLY A 59 44.07 20.72 37.66
N ASN A 60 44.19 19.40 37.86
CA ASN A 60 43.32 18.52 38.63
C ASN A 60 41.95 18.08 38.09
N ILE A 61 41.95 16.85 37.56
CA ILE A 61 41.31 15.68 38.15
C ILE A 61 40.20 15.99 39.16
N SER A 62 38.98 15.67 38.77
CA SER A 62 38.02 15.00 39.64
C SER A 62 37.21 14.05 38.78
N GLN A 63 37.52 12.76 38.93
CA GLN A 63 36.66 11.65 38.55
C GLN A 63 35.34 11.83 39.31
N GLN A 64 34.25 12.07 38.59
CA GLN A 64 32.91 11.96 39.16
C GLN A 64 32.18 10.83 38.43
N THR A 65 32.41 9.64 38.97
CA THR A 65 31.59 8.45 38.83
C THR A 65 30.16 8.79 39.26
N LEU A 66 29.26 8.91 38.30
CA LEU A 66 27.81 8.84 38.49
C LEU A 66 27.33 7.81 37.47
N ASP A 67 27.27 6.56 37.91
CA ASP A 67 26.04 5.93 38.38
C ASP A 67 25.08 5.70 37.22
N ASN A 68 25.41 4.65 36.48
CA ASN A 68 24.64 4.10 35.38
C ASN A 68 23.56 3.19 35.98
N ARG A 69 22.46 3.79 36.47
CA ARG A 69 21.25 3.06 36.83
C ARG A 69 20.00 3.77 36.31
N GLN A 70 19.29 3.01 35.48
CA GLN A 70 17.84 3.06 35.30
C GLN A 70 17.28 4.43 34.88
N ILE A 71 17.36 4.71 33.58
CA ILE A 71 16.19 5.23 32.89
C ILE A 71 15.73 4.15 31.92
N GLU A 72 14.82 3.35 32.48
CA GLU A 72 13.80 2.57 31.80
C GLU A 72 13.36 3.29 30.53
N SER A 73 13.75 2.71 29.38
CA SER A 73 13.38 3.20 28.06
C SER A 73 11.87 3.10 27.91
N ALA A 74 11.18 4.18 28.25
CA ALA A 74 9.79 4.39 27.90
C ALA A 74 9.63 4.17 26.38
N GLY A 75 8.70 3.27 26.06
CA GLY A 75 8.46 2.75 24.74
C GLY A 75 8.40 3.86 23.70
N THR A 76 9.35 3.81 22.77
CA THR A 76 9.12 4.35 21.44
C THR A 76 8.11 3.43 20.79
N ASP A 77 6.82 3.75 20.98
CA ASP A 77 5.71 3.30 20.15
C ASP A 77 5.95 3.83 18.73
N GLN A 78 6.93 3.25 18.07
CA GLN A 78 7.05 3.28 16.63
C GLN A 78 5.77 2.59 16.15
N PRO A 79 4.82 3.31 15.54
CA PRO A 79 3.59 2.70 15.07
C PRO A 79 4.04 1.61 14.11
N ALA A 80 3.85 0.36 14.52
CA ALA A 80 4.11 -0.80 13.71
C ALA A 80 3.48 -0.49 12.36
N ALA A 81 4.34 -0.21 11.37
CA ALA A 81 3.93 -0.20 9.99
C ALA A 81 3.40 -1.61 9.82
N VAL A 82 2.07 -1.74 9.86
CA VAL A 82 1.36 -2.97 9.58
C VAL A 82 1.67 -3.21 8.12
N SER A 83 2.82 -3.82 7.90
CA SER A 83 3.24 -4.39 6.64
C SER A 83 2.12 -5.36 6.34
N PHE A 84 1.22 -4.92 5.45
CA PHE A 84 0.29 -5.77 4.75
C PHE A 84 1.18 -6.70 3.93
N ALA A 85 1.75 -7.69 4.60
CA ALA A 85 2.45 -8.79 3.99
C ALA A 85 1.37 -9.56 3.25
N ILE A 86 1.07 -9.10 2.04
CA ILE A 86 0.30 -9.85 1.07
C ILE A 86 1.10 -11.15 0.91
N PRO A 87 0.58 -12.31 1.34
CA PRO A 87 1.30 -13.57 1.23
C PRO A 87 1.76 -13.74 -0.22
N ARG A 88 3.06 -13.95 -0.37
CA ARG A 88 3.81 -13.78 -1.63
C ARG A 88 3.37 -14.78 -2.72
N THR A 89 2.74 -14.20 -3.73
CA THR A 89 2.97 -14.35 -5.19
C THR A 89 2.66 -15.64 -5.95
N LYS A 90 2.61 -16.85 -5.37
CA LYS A 90 2.19 -18.05 -6.15
C LYS A 90 0.70 -18.38 -5.99
N GLU A 91 0.20 -18.46 -4.75
CA GLU A 91 -1.22 -18.76 -4.50
C GLU A 91 -2.17 -17.69 -5.05
N THR A 92 -1.69 -16.44 -5.15
CA THR A 92 -2.51 -15.33 -5.63
C THR A 92 -2.87 -15.45 -7.12
N LYS A 93 -1.98 -15.99 -7.96
CA LYS A 93 -2.24 -16.13 -9.40
C LYS A 93 -3.27 -17.21 -9.68
N GLU A 94 -3.15 -18.38 -9.03
CA GLU A 94 -4.08 -19.48 -9.23
C GLU A 94 -5.48 -19.16 -8.72
N ALA A 95 -5.59 -18.53 -7.54
CA ALA A 95 -6.87 -18.09 -7.00
C ALA A 95 -7.55 -17.08 -7.93
N LEU A 96 -6.76 -16.18 -8.54
CA LEU A 96 -7.29 -15.21 -9.50
C LEU A 96 -7.72 -15.85 -10.81
N GLN A 97 -6.94 -16.81 -11.33
CA GLN A 97 -7.29 -17.53 -12.56
C GLN A 97 -8.56 -18.35 -12.38
N ARG A 98 -8.73 -19.04 -11.24
CA ARG A 98 -9.98 -19.74 -10.90
C ARG A 98 -11.16 -18.78 -10.83
N GLY A 99 -10.98 -17.60 -10.22
CA GLY A 99 -11.99 -16.53 -10.18
C GLY A 99 -12.35 -16.01 -11.57
N PHE A 100 -11.38 -15.83 -12.46
CA PHE A 100 -11.63 -15.36 -13.82
C PHE A 100 -12.37 -16.40 -14.67
N THR A 101 -11.99 -17.67 -14.58
CA THR A 101 -12.66 -18.77 -15.30
C THR A 101 -14.11 -18.92 -14.85
N SER A 102 -14.36 -18.93 -13.54
CA SER A 102 -15.72 -19.01 -12.99
C SER A 102 -16.57 -17.78 -13.36
N SER A 103 -15.98 -16.58 -13.34
CA SER A 103 -16.68 -15.34 -13.75
C SER A 103 -17.01 -15.33 -15.25
N SER A 104 -16.12 -15.83 -16.09
CA SER A 104 -16.35 -15.89 -17.54
C SER A 104 -17.43 -16.93 -17.86
N LEU A 105 -17.44 -18.05 -17.14
CA LEU A 105 -18.48 -19.06 -17.24
C LEU A 105 -19.85 -18.50 -16.83
N SER A 106 -19.94 -17.80 -15.70
CA SER A 106 -21.19 -17.20 -15.24
C SER A 106 -21.69 -16.11 -16.19
N LEU A 107 -20.79 -15.30 -16.74
CA LEU A 107 -21.13 -14.28 -17.73
C LEU A 107 -21.68 -14.90 -19.02
N GLY A 108 -21.04 -15.96 -19.51
CA GLY A 108 -21.50 -16.73 -20.65
C GLY A 108 -22.89 -17.31 -20.40
N LEU A 109 -23.09 -17.99 -19.26
CA LEU A 109 -24.38 -18.57 -18.88
C LEU A 109 -25.48 -17.51 -18.74
N ALA A 110 -25.16 -16.37 -18.12
CA ALA A 110 -26.11 -15.27 -17.95
C ALA A 110 -26.49 -14.62 -19.29
N SER A 111 -25.52 -14.48 -20.21
CA SER A 111 -25.75 -13.90 -21.54
C SER A 111 -26.58 -14.82 -22.42
N THR A 112 -26.27 -16.12 -22.44
CA THR A 112 -27.05 -17.13 -23.17
C THR A 112 -28.44 -17.33 -22.55
N GLY A 113 -28.55 -17.30 -21.22
CA GLY A 113 -29.84 -17.38 -20.52
C GLY A 113 -30.77 -16.22 -20.86
N LEU A 114 -30.23 -15.00 -20.95
CA LEU A 114 -31.02 -13.83 -21.35
C LEU A 114 -31.56 -13.94 -22.79
N LEU A 115 -30.78 -14.53 -23.69
CA LEU A 115 -31.11 -14.59 -25.13
C LEU A 115 -32.00 -15.78 -25.50
N PHE A 116 -31.81 -16.94 -24.86
CA PHE A 116 -32.45 -18.20 -25.27
C PHE A 116 -33.45 -18.76 -24.26
N PHE A 117 -33.25 -18.58 -22.95
CA PHE A 117 -34.07 -19.22 -21.92
C PHE A 117 -34.25 -18.38 -20.65
N PRO A 118 -35.36 -17.64 -20.52
CA PRO A 118 -35.72 -16.90 -19.30
C PRO A 118 -35.62 -17.71 -17.99
N PRO A 119 -35.98 -19.02 -17.91
CA PRO A 119 -35.84 -19.76 -16.65
C PRO A 119 -34.37 -20.02 -16.26
N LEU A 120 -33.42 -19.97 -17.20
CA LEU A 120 -31.99 -20.10 -16.91
C LEU A 120 -31.46 -18.95 -16.04
N HIS A 121 -32.19 -17.84 -15.99
CA HIS A 121 -31.86 -16.71 -15.14
C HIS A 121 -31.81 -17.10 -13.65
N TYR A 122 -32.72 -17.96 -13.19
CA TYR A 122 -32.71 -18.46 -11.82
C TYR A 122 -31.57 -19.43 -11.54
N ALA A 123 -31.08 -20.13 -12.57
CA ALA A 123 -29.90 -21.00 -12.43
C ALA A 123 -28.60 -20.20 -12.18
N SER A 124 -28.58 -18.89 -12.48
CA SER A 124 -27.43 -18.03 -12.20
C SER A 124 -27.28 -17.65 -10.71
N VAL A 125 -28.37 -17.75 -9.94
CA VAL A 125 -28.41 -17.42 -8.50
C VAL A 125 -27.40 -18.26 -7.69
N PRO A 126 -27.45 -19.61 -7.73
CA PRO A 126 -26.48 -20.42 -6.98
C PRO A 126 -25.04 -20.20 -7.45
N ALA A 127 -24.82 -19.89 -8.73
CA ALA A 127 -23.49 -19.55 -9.24
C ALA A 127 -22.96 -18.24 -8.63
N LEU A 128 -23.79 -17.19 -8.55
CA LEU A 128 -23.43 -15.93 -7.89
C LEU A 128 -23.16 -16.14 -6.39
N ILE A 129 -24.00 -16.91 -5.70
CA ILE A 129 -23.82 -17.22 -4.29
C ILE A 129 -22.49 -17.94 -4.06
N TYR A 130 -22.17 -18.92 -4.91
CA TYR A 130 -20.91 -19.66 -4.83
C TYR A 130 -19.69 -18.75 -5.03
N MET A 131 -19.73 -17.82 -5.99
CA MET A 131 -18.64 -16.84 -6.19
C MET A 131 -18.54 -15.82 -5.06
N GLY A 132 -19.68 -15.43 -4.47
CA GLY A 132 -19.75 -14.46 -3.38
C GLY A 132 -19.33 -15.01 -2.02
N ALA A 133 -19.47 -16.32 -1.79
CA ALA A 133 -19.21 -16.96 -0.51
C ALA A 133 -17.80 -16.66 0.07
N PRO A 134 -16.69 -16.78 -0.67
CA PRO A 134 -15.36 -16.46 -0.13
C PRO A 134 -15.20 -14.96 0.21
N ALA A 135 -15.78 -14.06 -0.60
CA ALA A 135 -15.75 -12.62 -0.32
C ALA A 135 -16.58 -12.27 0.91
N ALA A 136 -17.75 -12.91 1.07
CA ALA A 136 -18.61 -12.78 2.25
C ALA A 136 -17.92 -13.23 3.53
N ARG A 137 -17.22 -14.36 3.47
CA ARG A 137 -16.44 -14.86 4.60
C ARG A 137 -15.31 -13.89 4.98
N GLN A 138 -14.52 -13.44 4.00
CA GLN A 138 -13.47 -12.45 4.25
C GLN A 138 -14.00 -11.13 4.80
N ALA A 139 -15.15 -10.67 4.32
CA ALA A 139 -15.80 -9.46 4.82
C ALA A 139 -16.25 -9.65 6.28
N TYR A 140 -16.84 -10.80 6.60
CA TYR A 140 -17.29 -11.13 7.95
C TYR A 140 -16.12 -11.22 8.94
N ASP A 141 -15.04 -11.90 8.57
CA ASP A 141 -13.83 -12.03 9.38
C ASP A 141 -13.21 -10.64 9.64
N MET A 142 -13.08 -9.81 8.60
CA MET A 142 -12.54 -8.45 8.72
C MET A 142 -13.43 -7.52 9.56
N LEU A 143 -14.75 -7.66 9.46
CA LEU A 143 -15.69 -6.83 10.21
C LEU A 143 -15.73 -7.22 11.68
N SER A 144 -15.73 -8.52 11.98
CA SER A 144 -15.76 -9.05 13.34
C SER A 144 -14.46 -8.78 14.09
N GLU A 145 -13.30 -8.97 13.44
CA GLU A 145 -12.01 -8.89 14.11
C GLU A 145 -11.43 -7.46 14.16
N ARG A 146 -11.60 -6.67 13.07
CA ARG A 146 -10.92 -5.37 12.95
C ARG A 146 -11.85 -4.16 12.96
N ARG A 147 -13.17 -4.34 12.88
CA ARG A 147 -14.18 -3.26 12.74
C ARG A 147 -13.81 -2.21 11.68
N ARG A 148 -13.03 -2.61 10.66
CA ARG A 148 -12.58 -1.72 9.59
C ARG A 148 -13.34 -2.05 8.32
N PRO A 149 -13.86 -1.05 7.60
CA PRO A 149 -14.45 -1.27 6.30
C PRO A 149 -13.36 -1.80 5.35
N SER A 150 -13.48 -3.08 5.01
CA SER A 150 -12.61 -3.72 4.02
C SER A 150 -13.26 -3.64 2.64
N ARG A 151 -12.43 -3.68 1.59
CA ARG A 151 -12.88 -3.82 0.20
C ARG A 151 -13.85 -4.99 0.01
N ALA A 152 -13.64 -6.10 0.75
CA ALA A 152 -14.52 -7.26 0.74
C ALA A 152 -15.96 -6.91 1.18
N LEU A 153 -16.13 -5.97 2.11
CA LEU A 153 -17.45 -5.52 2.57
C LEU A 153 -18.22 -4.84 1.42
N ALA A 154 -17.56 -3.94 0.69
CA ALA A 154 -18.17 -3.28 -0.46
C ALA A 154 -18.58 -4.28 -1.54
N GLU A 155 -17.74 -5.28 -1.82
CA GLU A 155 -18.05 -6.36 -2.78
C GLU A 155 -19.30 -7.16 -2.36
N THR A 156 -19.40 -7.50 -1.08
CA THR A 156 -20.55 -8.26 -0.55
C THR A 156 -21.83 -7.44 -0.53
N ALA A 157 -21.74 -6.13 -0.27
CA ALA A 157 -22.87 -5.22 -0.31
C ALA A 157 -23.41 -5.09 -1.73
N VAL A 158 -22.52 -4.90 -2.72
CA VAL A 158 -22.91 -4.85 -4.15
C VAL A 158 -23.56 -6.17 -4.57
N LEU A 159 -22.97 -7.31 -4.18
CA LEU A 159 -23.55 -8.63 -4.46
C LEU A 159 -24.95 -8.76 -3.87
N ALA A 160 -25.15 -8.39 -2.60
CA ALA A 160 -26.44 -8.45 -1.93
C ALA A 160 -27.50 -7.56 -2.60
N ILE A 161 -27.11 -6.35 -3.01
CA ILE A 161 -28.01 -5.43 -3.74
C ILE A 161 -28.37 -6.02 -5.10
N CYS A 162 -27.41 -6.57 -5.85
CA CYS A 162 -27.69 -7.21 -7.13
C CYS A 162 -28.58 -8.44 -6.99
N LEU A 163 -28.37 -9.26 -5.95
CA LEU A 163 -29.15 -10.47 -5.69
C LEU A 163 -30.59 -10.11 -5.28
N GLY A 164 -30.76 -9.15 -4.37
CA GLY A 164 -32.07 -8.68 -3.91
C GLY A 164 -32.84 -7.89 -4.97
N GLY A 165 -32.13 -7.16 -5.84
CA GLY A 165 -32.72 -6.43 -6.96
C GLY A 165 -33.08 -7.31 -8.17
N GLY A 166 -32.59 -8.56 -8.22
CA GLY A 166 -32.74 -9.44 -9.38
C GLY A 166 -31.84 -9.05 -10.56
N TRP A 167 -30.77 -8.29 -10.34
CA TRP A 167 -29.90 -7.76 -11.38
C TRP A 167 -28.68 -8.68 -11.57
N TYR A 168 -28.93 -9.97 -11.81
CA TYR A 168 -27.87 -10.98 -11.85
C TYR A 168 -26.87 -10.78 -12.99
N LEU A 169 -27.33 -10.28 -14.14
CA LEU A 169 -26.45 -9.94 -15.27
C LEU A 169 -25.47 -8.81 -14.89
N ALA A 170 -25.99 -7.73 -14.29
CA ALA A 170 -25.16 -6.61 -13.86
C ALA A 170 -24.18 -7.03 -12.76
N GLY A 171 -24.62 -7.87 -11.82
CA GLY A 171 -23.75 -8.44 -10.78
C GLY A 171 -22.63 -9.28 -11.39
N SER A 172 -22.95 -10.23 -12.28
CA SER A 172 -21.95 -11.09 -12.93
C SER A 172 -20.98 -10.27 -13.79
N LEU A 173 -21.47 -9.25 -14.50
CA LEU A 173 -20.61 -8.36 -15.29
C LEU A 173 -19.69 -7.53 -14.39
N GLY A 174 -20.20 -7.01 -13.29
CA GLY A 174 -19.41 -6.29 -12.29
C GLY A 174 -18.29 -7.13 -11.70
N PHE A 175 -18.60 -8.37 -11.31
CA PHE A 175 -17.59 -9.32 -10.82
C PHE A 175 -16.56 -9.68 -11.90
N TRP A 176 -17.01 -9.93 -13.13
CA TRP A 176 -16.11 -10.22 -14.24
C TRP A 176 -15.13 -9.07 -14.51
N LEU A 177 -15.64 -7.83 -14.57
CA LEU A 177 -14.84 -6.64 -14.79
C LEU A 177 -13.87 -6.37 -13.63
N TYR A 178 -14.32 -6.66 -12.40
CA TYR A 178 -13.49 -6.58 -11.20
C TYR A 178 -12.29 -7.54 -11.27
N TYR A 179 -12.51 -8.81 -11.60
CA TYR A 179 -11.43 -9.80 -11.71
C TYR A 179 -10.50 -9.46 -12.87
N LEU A 180 -11.03 -8.94 -13.98
CA LEU A 180 -10.25 -8.45 -15.11
C LEU A 180 -9.36 -7.28 -14.71
N ALA A 181 -9.90 -6.29 -13.98
CA ALA A 181 -9.11 -5.17 -13.46
C ALA A 181 -8.00 -5.64 -12.51
N ARG A 182 -8.30 -6.60 -11.63
CA ARG A 182 -7.30 -7.17 -10.72
C ARG A 182 -6.20 -7.93 -11.47
N MET A 183 -6.56 -8.66 -12.52
CA MET A 183 -5.60 -9.40 -13.36
C MET A 183 -4.69 -8.44 -14.13
N THR A 184 -5.23 -7.35 -14.68
CA THR A 184 -4.43 -6.33 -15.37
C THR A 184 -3.49 -5.58 -14.41
N GLN A 185 -3.94 -5.27 -13.18
CA GLN A 185 -3.10 -4.67 -12.15
C GLN A 185 -1.91 -5.57 -11.77
N LEU A 186 -2.15 -6.87 -11.58
CA LEU A 186 -1.09 -7.86 -11.28
C LEU A 186 -0.06 -7.97 -12.40
N ASN A 187 -0.50 -7.91 -13.66
CA ASN A 187 0.43 -7.92 -14.79
C ASN A 187 1.28 -6.64 -14.84
N ARG A 188 0.71 -5.48 -14.51
CA ARG A 188 1.47 -4.22 -14.44
C ARG A 188 2.52 -4.22 -13.33
N THR A 189 2.19 -4.74 -12.15
CA THR A 189 3.15 -4.81 -11.04
C THR A 189 4.28 -5.79 -11.30
N LEU A 190 4.00 -6.90 -12.01
CA LEU A 190 5.05 -7.82 -12.48
C LEU A 190 6.05 -7.14 -13.41
N ILE A 191 5.57 -6.34 -14.36
CA ILE A 191 6.44 -5.61 -15.31
C ILE A 191 7.30 -4.57 -14.57
N GLN A 192 6.72 -3.84 -13.62
CA GLN A 192 7.46 -2.86 -12.82
C GLN A 192 8.48 -3.50 -11.89
N THR A 193 8.17 -4.65 -11.29
CA THR A 193 9.12 -5.35 -10.40
C THR A 193 10.32 -5.92 -11.15
N THR A 194 10.14 -6.40 -12.38
CA THR A 194 11.27 -6.78 -13.25
C THR A 194 12.12 -5.59 -13.70
N GLN A 195 11.55 -4.39 -13.79
CA GLN A 195 12.30 -3.17 -14.15
C GLN A 195 13.01 -2.53 -12.94
N SER A 196 12.49 -2.70 -11.73
CA SER A 196 13.09 -2.13 -10.51
C SER A 196 14.28 -2.92 -9.95
N THR A 197 14.53 -4.14 -10.43
CA THR A 197 15.75 -4.91 -10.11
C THR A 197 16.92 -4.62 -11.03
N THR A 198 16.74 -3.78 -12.05
CA THR A 198 17.88 -3.05 -12.60
C THR A 198 18.22 -2.01 -11.55
N SER A 199 19.06 -2.39 -10.58
CA SER A 199 19.76 -1.48 -9.69
C SER A 199 20.14 -0.26 -10.52
N VAL A 200 19.80 0.94 -10.05
CA VAL A 200 20.24 2.18 -10.69
C VAL A 200 21.76 2.18 -10.58
N ILE A 201 22.44 1.55 -11.54
CA ILE A 201 23.89 1.50 -11.60
C ILE A 201 24.28 2.92 -11.97
N PRO A 202 24.96 3.67 -11.08
CA PRO A 202 25.39 5.00 -11.43
C PRO A 202 26.33 4.92 -12.64
N HIS A 203 26.06 5.72 -13.66
CA HIS A 203 26.81 5.68 -14.92
C HIS A 203 28.21 6.30 -14.82
N MET A 204 28.45 7.09 -13.77
CA MET A 204 29.69 7.81 -13.53
C MET A 204 30.21 7.51 -12.13
N ALA A 205 31.52 7.41 -12.00
CA ALA A 205 32.24 7.25 -10.74
C ALA A 205 33.39 8.27 -10.67
N CYS A 206 33.67 8.75 -9.46
CA CYS A 206 34.80 9.65 -9.23
C CYS A 206 36.08 8.84 -8.96
N LEU A 207 36.99 8.81 -9.94
CA LEU A 207 38.28 8.12 -9.84
C LEU A 207 39.34 9.08 -9.29
N THR A 208 40.09 8.64 -8.28
CA THR A 208 41.22 9.41 -7.72
C THR A 208 42.54 8.93 -8.33
N ARG A 209 43.21 9.76 -9.14
CA ARG A 209 44.55 9.48 -9.70
C ARG A 209 45.56 10.50 -9.25
N GLU A 210 46.63 10.02 -8.59
CA GLU A 210 47.85 10.74 -8.18
C GLU A 210 47.63 11.94 -7.23
N THR A 211 46.65 12.81 -7.46
CA THR A 211 46.06 13.80 -6.55
C THR A 211 44.76 14.43 -7.11
N GLU A 212 44.33 14.04 -8.32
CA GLU A 212 43.20 14.64 -9.03
C GLU A 212 41.97 13.70 -9.01
N GLU A 213 40.79 14.32 -8.89
CA GLU A 213 39.50 13.65 -8.93
C GLU A 213 38.88 13.81 -10.31
N VAL A 214 38.75 12.69 -11.04
CA VAL A 214 38.22 12.68 -12.41
C VAL A 214 36.96 11.84 -12.45
N MET A 215 35.87 12.43 -12.95
CA MET A 215 34.63 11.71 -13.24
C MET A 215 34.84 10.84 -14.47
N VAL A 216 34.77 9.53 -14.29
CA VAL A 216 34.91 8.55 -15.37
C VAL A 216 33.66 7.66 -15.47
N PRO A 217 33.28 7.19 -16.66
CA PRO A 217 32.20 6.22 -16.79
C PRO A 217 32.53 4.94 -16.01
N THR A 218 31.54 4.39 -15.30
CA THR A 218 31.70 3.17 -14.49
C THR A 218 32.21 1.99 -15.32
N ALA A 219 31.89 1.95 -16.62
CA ALA A 219 32.38 0.94 -17.56
C ALA A 219 33.89 0.99 -17.86
N THR A 220 34.57 2.08 -17.51
CA THR A 220 36.03 2.24 -17.75
C THR A 220 36.89 1.95 -16.53
N LEU A 221 36.27 1.72 -15.36
CA LEU A 221 36.97 1.37 -14.13
C LEU A 221 37.68 0.02 -14.29
N ARG A 222 38.91 -0.07 -13.79
CA ARG A 222 39.71 -1.29 -13.77
C ARG A 222 39.93 -1.75 -12.34
N GLN A 223 40.18 -3.04 -12.16
CA GLN A 223 40.54 -3.57 -10.85
C GLN A 223 41.83 -2.90 -10.35
N GLY A 224 41.80 -2.38 -9.12
CA GLY A 224 42.90 -1.62 -8.53
C GLY A 224 42.71 -0.10 -8.57
N ASP A 225 41.72 0.39 -9.32
CA ASP A 225 41.32 1.79 -9.29
C ASP A 225 40.73 2.18 -7.92
N ARG A 226 41.10 3.36 -7.41
CA ARG A 226 40.54 3.92 -6.17
C ARG A 226 39.46 4.93 -6.52
N ILE A 227 38.24 4.64 -6.07
CA ILE A 227 37.09 5.52 -6.23
C ILE A 227 36.78 6.23 -4.91
N ARG A 228 36.41 7.50 -5.00
CA ARG A 228 35.88 8.26 -3.87
C ARG A 228 34.35 8.27 -3.98
N VAL A 229 33.66 7.85 -2.93
CA VAL A 229 32.20 7.86 -2.85
C VAL A 229 31.78 8.84 -1.76
N GLY A 230 30.91 9.79 -2.09
CA GLY A 230 30.34 10.70 -1.10
C GLY A 230 29.42 9.99 -0.10
N THR A 231 29.22 10.57 1.09
CA THR A 231 28.39 10.02 2.18
C THR A 231 26.89 9.85 1.87
N SER A 232 26.47 10.09 0.63
CA SER A 232 25.09 9.92 0.15
C SER A 232 25.03 9.40 -1.28
N GLU A 233 26.14 8.94 -1.84
CA GLU A 233 26.21 8.45 -3.21
C GLU A 233 26.14 6.92 -3.24
N PHE A 234 25.54 6.39 -4.30
CA PHE A 234 25.50 4.95 -4.52
C PHE A 234 26.90 4.43 -4.87
N VAL A 235 27.29 3.32 -4.27
CA VAL A 235 28.54 2.63 -4.59
C VAL A 235 28.42 2.00 -6.00
N PRO A 236 29.23 2.44 -6.98
CA PRO A 236 29.08 2.02 -8.38
C PRO A 236 29.50 0.57 -8.66
N VAL A 237 30.47 0.06 -7.89
CA VAL A 237 31.09 -1.26 -8.05
C VAL A 237 31.49 -1.82 -6.70
N ASP A 238 31.47 -3.15 -6.55
CA ASP A 238 31.95 -3.80 -5.33
C ASP A 238 33.47 -3.63 -5.19
N GLY A 239 33.92 -3.29 -3.99
CA GLY A 239 35.32 -3.04 -3.64
C GLY A 239 35.61 -3.35 -2.18
N VAL A 240 36.87 -3.18 -1.77
CA VAL A 240 37.36 -3.40 -0.40
C VAL A 240 37.90 -2.10 0.17
#